data_AF-A0A1B8Q7U0-F1
#
_entry.id   AF-A0A1B8Q7U0-F1
#
_cell.length_a   1.000
_cell.length_b   1.000
_cell.length_c   1.000
_cell.angle_alpha   90.00
_cell.angle_beta   90.00
_cell.angle_gamma   90.00
#
_symmetry.space_group_name_H-M   'P 1'
#
loop_
_entity.id
_entity.type
_entity.pdbx_description
1 polymer ?
#
loop_
_entity_poly.entity_id
_entity_poly.type
_entity_poly.pdbx_seq_one_letter_code
_entity_poly.pdbx_strand_id
1 'polypeptide(L)'
;MSYDDFIIVAYLLVETLYQNIVTKPLRGKGFTHALSDAKIITMELVGECLGLYTDKGIWAYFTNHYTHYLPKLGSYLNFAKHCANLVWIKDKMMSVLGAFLVK
;
A
#
# COMPACT_ATOMS: atom_id res chain seq x y z
N MET A 1 -4.79 -19.55 -7.45
CA MET A 1 -3.79 -18.62 -6.88
C MET A 1 -4.13 -18.47 -5.41
N SER A 2 -3.17 -18.60 -4.49
CA SER A 2 -3.44 -18.41 -3.06
C SER A 2 -3.55 -16.92 -2.72
N TYR A 3 -4.09 -16.57 -1.54
CA TYR A 3 -4.12 -15.18 -1.09
C TYR A 3 -2.71 -14.63 -0.85
N ASP A 4 -1.78 -15.45 -0.36
CA ASP A 4 -0.36 -15.11 -0.24
C ASP A 4 0.25 -14.74 -1.59
N ASP A 5 0.06 -15.56 -2.62
CA ASP A 5 0.55 -15.27 -3.97
C ASP A 5 -0.02 -13.95 -4.51
N PHE A 6 -1.32 -13.71 -4.26
CA PHE A 6 -1.97 -12.47 -4.66
C PHE A 6 -1.37 -11.25 -3.94
N ILE A 7 -1.18 -11.33 -2.63
CA ILE A 7 -0.56 -10.26 -1.84
C ILE A 7 0.87 -9.97 -2.31
N ILE A 8 1.65 -11.02 -2.59
CA ILE A 8 3.03 -10.88 -3.07
C ILE A 8 3.06 -10.22 -4.45
N VAL A 9 2.22 -10.67 -5.39
CA VAL A 9 2.15 -10.08 -6.74
C VAL A 9 1.67 -8.62 -6.67
N ALA A 10 0.66 -8.33 -5.85
CA ALA A 10 0.18 -6.96 -5.64
C ALA A 10 1.29 -6.07 -5.06
N TYR A 11 2.06 -6.58 -4.08
CA TYR A 11 3.18 -5.85 -3.51
C TYR A 11 4.25 -5.53 -4.56
N LEU A 12 4.67 -6.51 -5.35
CA LEU A 12 5.70 -6.31 -6.39
C LEU A 12 5.26 -5.29 -7.44
N LEU A 13 3.98 -5.32 -7.83
CA LEU A 13 3.39 -4.35 -8.76
C LEU A 13 3.42 -2.94 -8.15
N VAL A 14 2.91 -2.78 -6.93
CA VAL A 14 2.85 -1.49 -6.22
C VAL A 14 4.25 -0.94 -5.99
N GLU A 15 5.20 -1.77 -5.56
CA GLU A 15 6.59 -1.37 -5.34
C GLU A 15 7.23 -0.88 -6.65
N THR A 16 7.04 -1.59 -7.76
CA THR A 16 7.54 -1.17 -9.07
C THR A 16 6.96 0.17 -9.51
N LEU A 17 5.64 0.36 -9.37
CA LEU A 17 4.98 1.63 -9.69
C LEU A 17 5.47 2.75 -8.76
N TYR A 18 5.65 2.46 -7.48
CA TYR A 18 6.10 3.43 -6.49
C TYR A 18 7.51 3.94 -6.81
N GLN A 19 8.44 3.04 -7.16
CA GLN A 19 9.81 3.42 -7.55
C GLN A 19 9.84 4.26 -8.83
N ASN A 20 8.93 4.03 -9.77
CA ASN A 20 8.83 4.85 -10.99
C ASN A 20 8.30 6.26 -10.71
N ILE A 21 7.43 6.42 -9.71
CA ILE A 21 6.80 7.72 -9.37
C ILE A 21 7.67 8.53 -8.40
N VAL A 22 8.28 7.85 -7.42
CA VAL A 22 9.02 8.46 -6.33
C VAL A 22 10.53 8.34 -6.62
N THR A 23 11.03 9.26 -7.44
CA THR A 23 12.45 9.31 -7.85
C THR A 23 13.37 9.97 -6.83
N LYS A 24 12.80 10.67 -5.83
CA LYS A 24 13.50 11.20 -4.66
C LYS A 24 12.74 10.78 -3.41
N PRO A 25 13.43 10.39 -2.32
CA PRO A 25 12.76 10.04 -1.08
C PRO A 25 11.93 11.24 -0.60
N LEU A 26 10.66 11.00 -0.28
CA LEU A 26 9.70 12.04 0.11
C LEU A 26 10.10 12.79 1.38
N ARG A 27 11.05 12.23 2.16
CA ARG A 27 11.72 12.87 3.29
C ARG A 27 13.23 12.73 3.19
N GLY A 28 13.95 13.81 3.46
CA GLY A 28 15.36 13.76 3.84
C GLY A 28 15.51 13.29 5.29
N LYS A 29 16.37 12.29 5.53
CA LYS A 29 16.83 11.76 6.83
C LYS A 29 15.87 12.00 8.01
N GLY A 30 14.89 11.11 8.18
CA GLY A 30 14.09 10.96 9.40
C GLY A 30 13.99 9.48 9.80
N PHE A 31 13.39 9.19 10.96
CA PHE A 31 13.11 7.82 11.40
C PHE A 31 12.42 7.02 10.28
N THR A 32 12.98 5.86 9.95
CA THR A 32 12.39 4.94 8.97
C THR A 32 11.02 4.52 9.47
N HIS A 33 9.98 4.72 8.67
CA HIS A 33 8.64 4.28 9.05
C HIS A 33 8.64 2.77 9.33
N ALA A 34 7.89 2.38 10.35
CA ALA A 34 7.70 0.99 10.75
C ALA A 34 7.22 0.13 9.56
N LEU A 35 6.46 0.75 8.64
CA LEU A 35 5.96 0.16 7.42
C LEU A 35 6.22 1.08 6.21
N SER A 36 6.63 0.51 5.08
CA SER A 36 6.86 1.24 3.83
C SER A 36 5.55 1.73 3.22
N ASP A 37 5.56 2.89 2.56
CA ASP A 37 4.42 3.46 1.84
C ASP A 37 3.86 2.48 0.79
N ALA A 38 4.73 1.74 0.10
CA ALA A 38 4.33 0.71 -0.85
C ALA A 38 3.51 -0.42 -0.18
N LYS A 39 3.87 -0.82 1.05
CA LYS A 39 3.11 -1.85 1.79
C LYS A 39 1.73 -1.33 2.20
N ILE A 40 1.60 -0.05 2.54
CA ILE A 40 0.31 0.57 2.89
C ILE A 40 -0.61 0.59 1.67
N ILE A 41 -0.10 1.05 0.52
CA ILE A 41 -0.85 1.05 -0.74
C ILE A 41 -1.23 -0.40 -1.12
N THR A 42 -0.36 -1.37 -0.88
CA THR A 42 -0.67 -2.80 -1.12
C THR A 42 -1.81 -3.28 -0.23
N MET A 43 -1.83 -2.90 1.05
CA MET A 43 -2.92 -3.26 1.96
C MET A 43 -4.25 -2.66 1.49
N GLU A 44 -4.26 -1.39 1.07
CA GLU A 44 -5.45 -0.75 0.50
C GLU A 44 -5.94 -1.50 -0.74
N LEU A 45 -5.05 -1.72 -1.71
CA LEU A 45 -5.37 -2.38 -2.98
C LEU A 45 -5.91 -3.80 -2.78
N VAL A 46 -5.21 -4.63 -2.02
CA VAL A 46 -5.64 -6.00 -1.73
C VAL A 46 -6.93 -5.98 -0.91
N GLY A 47 -7.04 -5.08 0.07
CA GLY A 47 -8.24 -4.92 0.88
C GLY A 47 -9.49 -4.64 0.04
N GLU A 48 -9.37 -3.71 -0.90
CA GLU A 48 -10.44 -3.40 -1.87
C GLU A 48 -10.79 -4.62 -2.74
N CYS A 49 -9.80 -5.35 -3.26
CA CYS A 49 -10.03 -6.58 -4.03
C CYS A 49 -10.72 -7.70 -3.23
N LEU A 50 -10.58 -7.68 -1.90
CA LEU A 50 -11.25 -8.60 -0.98
C LEU A 50 -12.64 -8.11 -0.55
N GLY A 51 -13.09 -6.94 -1.04
CA GLY A 51 -14.38 -6.35 -0.68
C GLY A 51 -14.38 -5.59 0.66
N LEU A 52 -13.21 -5.22 1.17
CA LEU A 52 -13.07 -4.40 2.38
C LEU A 52 -13.06 -2.92 1.97
N TYR A 53 -14.13 -2.19 2.28
CA TYR A 53 -14.31 -0.80 1.84
C TYR A 53 -13.89 0.25 2.87
N THR A 54 -13.35 -0.16 4.03
CA THR A 54 -12.94 0.78 5.08
C THR A 54 -11.51 0.53 5.50
N ASP A 55 -10.75 1.60 5.71
CA ASP A 55 -9.37 1.54 6.24
C ASP A 55 -9.29 0.70 7.51
N LYS A 56 -10.32 0.78 8.37
CA LYS A 56 -10.41 -0.01 9.59
C LYS A 56 -10.57 -1.50 9.30
N GLY A 57 -11.44 -1.87 8.35
CA GLY A 57 -11.65 -3.25 7.93
C GLY A 57 -10.38 -3.84 7.32
N ILE A 58 -9.71 -3.07 6.45
CA ILE A 58 -8.44 -3.44 5.85
C ILE A 58 -7.37 -3.63 6.92
N TRP A 59 -7.17 -2.64 7.79
CA TRP A 59 -6.19 -2.72 8.88
C TRP A 59 -6.44 -3.94 9.79
N ALA A 60 -7.70 -4.18 10.19
CA ALA A 60 -8.06 -5.30 11.05
C ALA A 60 -7.82 -6.65 10.36
N TYR A 61 -8.17 -6.76 9.08
CA TYR A 61 -7.96 -7.98 8.31
C TYR A 61 -6.48 -8.37 8.24
N PHE A 62 -5.61 -7.42 7.87
CA PHE A 62 -4.17 -7.64 7.77
C PHE A 62 -3.51 -7.88 9.13
N THR A 63 -3.98 -7.20 10.18
CA THR A 63 -3.47 -7.41 11.55
C THR A 63 -3.83 -8.81 12.05
N ASN A 64 -4.99 -9.35 11.68
CA ASN A 64 -5.42 -10.67 12.15
C ASN A 64 -4.83 -11.84 11.35
N HIS A 65 -4.56 -11.66 10.05
CA HIS A 65 -4.21 -12.76 9.15
C HIS A 65 -2.77 -12.71 8.62
N TYR A 66 -2.16 -11.51 8.54
CA TYR A 66 -0.90 -11.30 7.81
C TYR A 66 0.14 -10.50 8.62
N THR A 67 0.07 -10.57 9.94
CA THR A 67 1.05 -9.95 10.86
C THR A 67 2.47 -10.42 10.61
N HIS A 68 2.67 -11.64 10.12
CA HIS A 68 3.99 -12.17 9.77
C HIS A 68 4.63 -11.43 8.58
N TYR A 69 3.84 -10.94 7.61
CA TYR A 69 4.33 -10.06 6.53
C TYR A 69 4.50 -8.60 6.97
N LEU A 70 3.77 -8.20 8.02
CA LEU A 70 3.65 -6.82 8.50
C LEU A 70 3.97 -6.72 10.02
N PRO A 71 5.13 -7.20 10.49
CA PRO A 71 5.42 -7.32 11.94
C PRO A 71 5.51 -5.97 12.66
N LYS A 72 5.58 -4.88 11.90
CA LYS A 72 5.70 -3.50 12.38
C LYS A 72 4.47 -2.65 12.03
N LEU A 73 3.34 -3.28 11.73
CA LEU A 73 2.08 -2.57 11.50
C LEU A 73 1.67 -1.85 12.79
N GLY A 74 1.64 -0.52 12.74
CA GLY A 74 1.30 0.32 13.89
C GLY A 74 -0.21 0.35 14.19
N SER A 75 -0.60 1.26 15.07
CA SER A 75 -2.02 1.48 15.37
C SER A 75 -2.82 1.87 14.12
N TYR A 76 -4.13 1.57 14.16
CA TYR A 76 -5.08 1.99 13.13
C TYR A 76 -4.97 3.49 12.79
N LEU A 77 -4.83 4.36 13.80
CA LEU A 77 -4.73 5.80 13.59
C LEU A 77 -3.50 6.19 12.76
N ASN A 78 -2.37 5.49 12.98
CA ASN A 78 -1.17 5.69 12.16
C ASN A 78 -1.40 5.19 10.73
N PHE A 79 -2.00 4.00 10.57
CA PHE A 79 -2.35 3.46 9.26
C PHE A 79 -3.25 4.44 8.47
N ALA A 80 -4.37 4.88 9.04
CA ALA A 80 -5.29 5.82 8.39
C ALA A 80 -4.61 7.16 8.04
N LYS A 81 -3.77 7.68 8.94
CA LYS A 81 -2.98 8.90 8.67
C LYS A 81 -2.03 8.71 7.49
N HIS A 82 -1.41 7.54 7.37
CA HIS A 82 -0.56 7.23 6.24
C HIS A 82 -1.36 7.10 4.94
N CYS A 83 -2.50 6.39 4.94
CA CYS A 83 -3.39 6.30 3.78
C CYS A 83 -3.77 7.69 3.24
N ALA A 84 -4.14 8.61 4.14
CA ALA A 84 -4.46 9.99 3.79
C ALA A 84 -3.27 10.75 3.18
N ASN A 85 -2.05 10.54 3.69
CA ASN A 85 -0.85 11.18 3.15
C ASN A 85 -0.42 10.65 1.77
N LEU A 86 -0.87 9.45 1.41
CA LEU A 86 -0.48 8.76 0.17
C LEU A 86 -1.46 8.97 -0.99
N VAL A 87 -2.57 9.70 -0.78
CA VAL A 87 -3.59 9.96 -1.82
C VAL A 87 -2.97 10.47 -3.12
N TRP A 88 -2.07 11.45 -3.06
CA TRP A 88 -1.44 12.01 -4.26
C TRP A 88 -0.54 11.01 -5.00
N ILE A 89 0.01 10.00 -4.32
CA ILE A 89 0.77 8.91 -4.95
C ILE A 89 -0.17 7.95 -5.64
N LYS A 90 -1.29 7.60 -4.99
CA LYS A 90 -2.34 6.74 -5.55
C LYS A 90 -2.92 7.37 -6.82
N ASP A 91 -3.19 8.67 -6.83
CA ASP A 91 -3.64 9.39 -8.02
C ASP A 91 -2.62 9.33 -9.17
N LYS A 92 -1.33 9.48 -8.86
CA LYS A 92 -0.26 9.32 -9.86
C LYS A 92 -0.16 7.90 -10.39
N MET A 93 -0.28 6.89 -9.53
CA MET A 93 -0.32 5.48 -9.94
C MET A 93 -1.47 5.23 -10.91
N MET A 94 -2.66 5.74 -10.59
CA MET A 94 -3.84 5.63 -11.45
C MET A 94 -3.63 6.33 -12.79
N SER A 95 -3.01 7.51 -12.81
CA SER A 95 -2.69 8.23 -14.04
C SER A 95 -1.72 7.45 -14.94
N VAL A 96 -0.67 6.86 -14.36
CA VAL A 96 0.30 6.03 -15.08
C VAL A 96 -0.40 4.80 -15.67
N LEU A 97 -1.20 4.09 -14.87
CA LEU A 97 -1.93 2.90 -15.31
C LEU A 97 -2.95 3.23 -16.41
N GLY A 98 -3.68 4.34 -16.27
CA GLY A 98 -4.61 4.82 -17.31
C GLY A 98 -3.90 5.13 -18.63
N ALA A 99 -2.69 5.69 -18.59
CA ALA A 99 -1.89 5.93 -19.78
C ALA A 99 -1.37 4.65 -20.45
N PHE A 100 -1.18 3.56 -19.69
CA PHE A 100 -0.81 2.25 -20.22
C PHE A 100 -1.99 1.50 -20.86
N LEU A 101 -3.22 1.69 -20.36
CA LEU A 101 -4.42 1.01 -20.88
C LEU A 101 -5.04 1.65 -22.13
N VAL A 102 -4.64 2.89 -22.46
CA VAL A 102 -5.17 3.65 -23.61
C VAL A 102 -4.22 3.57 -24.84
N LYS A 103 -3.09 2.87 -24.73
CA LYS A 103 -2.18 2.57 -25.84
C LYS A 103 -2.38 1.16 -26.36
#